data_AF-A0A4Y2EPZ4-F1
#
_entry.id   AF-A0A4Y2EPZ4-F1
#
_cell.length_a   1.000
_cell.length_b   1.000
_cell.length_c   1.000
_cell.angle_alpha   90.00
_cell.angle_beta   90.00
_cell.angle_gamma   90.00
#
_symmetry.space_group_name_H-M   'P 1'
#
loop_
_entity.id
_entity.type
_entity.pdbx_description
1 polymer ?
#
loop_
_entity_poly.entity_id
_entity_poly.type
_entity_poly.pdbx_seq_one_letter_code
_entity_poly.pdbx_strand_id
1 'polypeptide(L)'
;MTSQLQIKLVTKQSDYTVPESVLEVPENVSTKELNLLLNSLLKGDVGEDEFEEFDFLLLGELIRTPLSQHIEAKSSSLEQVHEIEYFIKYPAPTPENSLIHDDWISGVDTINKWILTGCYDATVHIWGTDGEHKLTIPGHTAPIKSVAWLKCAVISVDVALAEWGGGTTLLAFYESISIAYTLGNKGGVTDGLYWSMVQ
;
A
#
# COMPACT_ATOMS: atom_id res chain seq x y z
N MET A 1 36.81 23.34 14.21
CA MET A 1 36.85 22.76 12.86
C MET A 1 35.66 21.83 12.78
N THR A 2 34.68 22.13 11.93
CA THR A 2 33.54 21.23 11.71
C THR A 2 34.02 20.09 10.83
N SER A 3 33.99 18.87 11.35
CA SER A 3 34.31 17.68 10.56
C SER A 3 33.17 17.38 9.59
N GLN A 4 33.53 16.88 8.41
CA GLN A 4 32.64 16.70 7.25
C GLN A 4 32.62 15.22 6.84
N LEU A 5 31.48 14.76 6.35
CA LEU A 5 31.26 13.42 5.80
C LEU A 5 31.03 13.50 4.29
N GLN A 6 31.52 12.49 3.59
CA GLN A 6 31.28 12.33 2.16
C GLN A 6 30.08 11.41 1.94
N ILE A 7 29.07 11.89 1.22
CA ILE A 7 27.86 11.14 0.92
C ILE A 7 27.58 11.14 -0.58
N LYS A 8 26.80 10.15 -1.02
CA LYS A 8 26.25 10.09 -2.38
C LYS A 8 24.76 9.81 -2.28
N LEU A 9 23.94 10.66 -2.89
CA LEU A 9 22.49 10.51 -2.88
C LEU A 9 22.06 9.63 -4.06
N VAL A 10 21.29 8.58 -3.78
CA VAL A 10 20.76 7.66 -4.80
C VAL A 10 19.26 7.46 -4.61
N THR A 11 18.51 7.25 -5.69
CA THR A 11 17.08 6.95 -5.60
C THR A 11 16.65 5.93 -6.65
N LYS A 12 15.57 5.21 -6.35
CA LYS A 12 14.88 4.34 -7.30
C LYS A 12 13.77 5.07 -8.07
N GLN A 13 13.40 6.28 -7.65
CA GLN A 13 12.33 7.06 -8.27
C GLN A 13 12.92 7.98 -9.35
N SER A 14 12.67 7.66 -10.63
CA SER A 14 13.22 8.39 -11.78
C SER A 14 12.93 9.89 -11.73
N ASP A 15 11.75 10.26 -11.24
CA ASP A 15 11.24 11.63 -11.23
C ASP A 15 12.01 12.54 -10.25
N TYR A 16 12.75 11.95 -9.31
CA TYR A 16 13.52 12.67 -8.30
C TYR A 16 15.02 12.40 -8.42
N THR A 17 15.52 12.05 -9.60
CA THR A 17 16.94 11.71 -9.80
C THR A 17 17.82 12.96 -9.67
N VAL A 18 18.78 12.94 -8.76
CA VAL A 18 19.86 13.94 -8.69
C VAL A 18 21.16 13.38 -9.30
N PRO A 19 22.11 14.25 -9.73
CA PRO A 19 23.42 13.79 -10.17
C PRO A 19 24.13 12.96 -9.09
N GLU A 20 24.72 11.84 -9.50
CA GLU A 20 25.48 10.91 -8.64
C GLU A 20 26.87 11.45 -8.22
N SER A 21 26.93 12.72 -7.82
CA SER A 21 28.14 13.37 -7.32
C SER A 21 28.35 13.11 -5.82
N VAL A 22 29.61 13.05 -5.40
CA VAL A 22 29.97 13.03 -3.98
C VAL A 22 29.73 14.42 -3.39
N LEU A 23 29.01 14.48 -2.28
CA LEU A 23 28.67 15.71 -1.55
C LEU A 23 29.32 15.69 -0.17
N GLU A 24 29.77 16.85 0.29
CA GLU A 24 30.31 17.04 1.64
C GLU A 24 29.25 17.63 2.55
N VAL A 25 28.91 16.93 3.62
CA VAL A 25 27.91 17.34 4.61
C VAL A 25 28.49 17.37 6.02
N PRO A 26 27.96 18.18 6.94
CA PRO A 26 28.38 18.13 8.34
C PRO A 26 28.12 16.76 8.97
N GLU A 27 28.98 16.31 9.89
CA GLU A 27 28.82 15.00 10.57
C GLU A 27 27.46 14.80 11.25
N ASN A 28 26.99 15.83 11.95
CA ASN A 28 25.73 15.78 12.71
C ASN A 28 24.52 16.20 11.89
N VAL A 29 24.60 16.08 10.55
CA VAL A 29 23.48 16.44 9.67
C VAL A 29 22.25 15.59 10.00
N SER A 30 21.12 16.27 10.15
CA SER A 30 19.81 15.69 10.40
C SER A 30 19.08 15.39 9.10
N THR A 31 18.05 14.53 9.17
CA THR A 31 17.17 14.26 8.02
C THR A 31 16.45 15.50 7.51
N LYS A 32 16.25 16.53 8.36
CA LYS A 32 15.68 17.82 7.94
C LYS A 32 16.65 18.59 7.05
N GLU A 33 17.92 18.65 7.42
CA GLU A 33 18.96 19.33 6.64
C GLU A 33 19.26 18.58 5.34
N LEU A 34 19.26 17.24 5.37
CA LEU A 34 19.36 16.43 4.14
C LEU A 34 18.17 16.68 3.20
N ASN A 35 16.96 16.86 3.74
CA ASN A 35 15.79 17.23 2.95
C ASN A 35 15.94 18.61 2.29
N LEU A 36 16.44 19.60 3.02
CA LEU A 36 16.72 20.93 2.47
C LEU A 36 17.77 20.86 1.36
N LEU A 37 18.85 20.11 1.58
CA LEU A 37 19.90 19.89 0.58
C LEU A 37 19.33 19.22 -0.68
N LEU A 38 18.55 18.14 -0.53
CA LEU A 38 17.98 17.40 -1.64
C LEU A 38 17.00 18.25 -2.45
N ASN A 39 16.10 18.99 -1.79
CA ASN A 39 15.17 19.88 -2.49
C ASN A 39 15.91 21.01 -3.24
N SER A 40 16.98 21.55 -2.66
CA SER A 40 17.84 22.53 -3.33
C SER A 40 18.51 21.95 -4.60
N LEU A 41 18.93 20.68 -4.57
CA LEU A 41 19.49 20.00 -5.74
C LEU A 41 18.44 19.68 -6.82
N LEU A 42 17.21 19.35 -6.42
CA LEU A 42 16.14 18.98 -7.33
C LEU A 42 15.52 20.19 -8.05
N LYS A 43 15.22 21.27 -7.33
CA LYS A 43 14.43 22.39 -7.84
C LYS A 43 15.20 23.71 -7.91
N GLY A 44 16.45 23.75 -7.47
CA GLY A 44 17.24 24.99 -7.42
C GLY A 44 16.68 25.98 -6.39
N ASP A 45 16.78 27.28 -6.69
CA ASP A 45 16.38 28.39 -5.80
C ASP A 45 14.89 28.79 -6.02
N VAL A 46 13.99 27.79 -6.08
CA VAL A 46 12.57 28.00 -6.40
C VAL A 46 11.72 27.82 -5.14
N GLY A 47 10.72 28.69 -5.00
CA GLY A 47 9.99 29.00 -3.77
C GLY A 47 9.30 27.86 -3.04
N GLU A 48 8.90 28.15 -1.80
CA GLU A 48 8.41 27.23 -0.75
C GLU A 48 7.17 26.39 -1.12
N ASP A 49 6.46 26.70 -2.20
CA ASP A 49 5.17 26.08 -2.55
C ASP A 49 5.26 24.64 -3.07
N GLU A 50 6.48 24.12 -3.28
CA GLU A 50 6.70 22.81 -3.92
C GLU A 50 7.75 21.97 -3.18
N PHE A 51 7.78 22.06 -1.84
CA PHE A 51 8.68 21.28 -1.01
C PHE A 51 8.18 19.83 -0.84
N GLU A 52 8.96 18.87 -1.30
CA GLU A 52 8.68 17.45 -1.10
C GLU A 52 9.46 16.93 0.10
N GLU A 53 8.81 16.17 0.98
CA GLU A 53 9.50 15.50 2.07
C GLU A 53 10.01 14.12 1.63
N PHE A 54 11.25 13.81 1.99
CA PHE A 54 11.91 12.54 1.71
C PHE A 54 12.33 11.85 3.01
N ASP A 55 12.29 10.53 2.99
CA ASP A 55 12.96 9.67 3.97
C ASP A 55 14.26 9.14 3.36
N PHE A 56 15.25 8.88 4.22
CA PHE A 56 16.60 8.47 3.83
C PHE A 56 16.96 7.14 4.44
N LEU A 57 17.57 6.26 3.65
CA LEU A 57 18.15 5.00 4.09
C LEU A 57 19.66 5.01 3.95
N LEU A 58 20.34 4.45 4.93
CA LEU A 58 21.74 4.06 4.84
C LEU A 58 21.85 2.57 5.15
N LEU A 59 22.51 1.80 4.28
CA LEU A 59 22.65 0.35 4.43
C LEU A 59 21.29 -0.39 4.57
N GLY A 60 20.25 0.13 3.91
CA GLY A 60 18.89 -0.45 3.95
C GLY A 60 18.07 -0.11 5.21
N GLU A 61 18.58 0.73 6.10
CA GLU A 61 17.86 1.17 7.30
C GLU A 61 17.54 2.66 7.28
N LEU A 62 16.38 3.02 7.81
CA LEU A 62 15.94 4.41 7.90
C LEU A 62 16.80 5.19 8.89
N ILE A 63 17.31 6.33 8.43
CA ILE A 63 18.04 7.27 9.27
C ILE A 63 17.03 8.02 10.15
N ARG A 64 17.10 7.79 11.47
CA ARG A 64 16.23 8.44 12.49
C ARG A 64 17.00 9.30 13.49
N THR A 65 18.32 9.27 13.43
CA THR A 65 19.27 10.04 14.26
C THR A 65 20.15 10.89 13.35
N PRO A 66 20.97 11.82 13.89
CA PRO A 66 22.03 12.45 13.12
C PRO A 66 22.91 11.42 12.40
N LEU A 67 23.41 11.78 11.23
CA LEU A 67 24.09 10.85 10.32
C LEU A 67 25.32 10.17 10.95
N SER A 68 26.18 10.93 11.64
CA SER A 68 27.33 10.42 12.41
C SER A 68 26.94 9.30 13.37
N GLN A 69 25.92 9.54 14.21
CA GLN A 69 25.45 8.57 15.20
C GLN A 69 24.89 7.31 14.53
N HIS A 70 24.22 7.46 13.39
CA HIS A 70 23.70 6.34 12.62
C HIS A 70 24.83 5.47 12.04
N ILE A 71 25.88 6.10 11.50
CA ILE A 71 27.06 5.42 10.96
C ILE A 71 27.85 4.71 12.08
N GLU A 72 28.10 5.39 13.20
CA GLU A 72 28.80 4.83 14.36
C GLU A 72 28.05 3.65 14.97
N ALA A 73 26.72 3.73 15.08
CA ALA A 73 25.89 2.64 15.57
C ALA A 73 26.00 1.38 14.69
N LYS A 74 26.36 1.55 13.41
CA LYS A 74 26.60 0.46 12.47
C LYS A 74 28.06 0.02 12.39
N SER A 75 28.93 0.56 13.27
CA SER A 75 30.38 0.31 13.27
C SER A 75 31.03 0.57 11.91
N SER A 76 30.50 1.55 11.17
CA SER A 76 31.05 1.97 9.89
C SER A 76 32.00 3.15 10.10
N SER A 77 33.00 3.29 9.22
CA SER A 77 33.96 4.40 9.26
C SER A 77 33.32 5.69 8.74
N LEU A 78 33.63 6.83 9.38
CA LEU A 78 33.23 8.17 8.94
C LEU A 78 34.05 8.67 7.74
N GLU A 79 35.17 8.02 7.42
CA GLU A 79 36.07 8.42 6.34
C GLU A 79 35.63 7.92 4.95
N GLN A 80 34.66 7.01 4.90
CA GLN A 80 34.18 6.41 3.65
C GLN A 80 33.04 7.23 3.04
N VAL A 81 32.92 7.19 1.72
CA VAL A 81 31.73 7.70 1.01
C VAL A 81 30.52 6.81 1.31
N HIS A 82 29.48 7.40 1.90
CA HIS A 82 28.24 6.71 2.23
C HIS A 82 27.17 6.92 1.16
N GLU A 83 26.69 5.83 0.56
CA GLU A 83 25.54 5.88 -0.34
C GLU A 83 24.25 5.93 0.48
N ILE A 84 23.52 7.03 0.36
CA ILE A 84 22.25 7.27 1.04
C ILE A 84 21.14 7.16 -0.01
N GLU A 85 20.30 6.14 0.13
CA GLU A 85 19.10 5.99 -0.67
C GLU A 85 18.01 6.92 -0.15
N TYR A 86 17.29 7.64 -1.02
CA TYR A 86 16.16 8.47 -0.62
C TYR A 86 14.91 8.17 -1.45
N PHE A 87 13.76 8.42 -0.84
CA PHE A 87 12.45 8.22 -1.44
C PHE A 87 11.41 9.16 -0.81
N ILE A 88 10.32 9.44 -1.52
CA ILE A 88 9.25 10.31 -1.01
C ILE A 88 8.72 9.76 0.32
N LYS A 89 8.61 10.64 1.30
CA LYS A 89 8.06 10.31 2.60
C LYS A 89 6.55 10.20 2.49
N TYR A 90 6.02 9.03 2.83
CA TYR A 90 4.59 8.83 2.96
C TYR A 90 4.16 9.14 4.40
N PRO A 91 3.27 10.11 4.64
CA PRO A 91 2.74 10.35 5.97
C PRO A 91 1.97 9.12 6.44
N ALA A 92 1.89 8.95 7.77
CA ALA A 92 1.07 7.90 8.34
C ALA A 92 -0.39 8.06 7.84
N PRO A 93 -1.03 6.99 7.36
CA PRO A 93 -2.40 7.07 6.87
C PRO A 93 -3.31 7.55 8.00
N THR A 94 -4.05 8.62 7.75
CA THR A 94 -5.04 9.15 8.70
C THR A 94 -6.38 8.47 8.46
N PRO A 95 -7.13 8.12 9.52
CA PRO A 95 -8.50 7.62 9.36
C PRO A 95 -9.37 8.66 8.64
N GLU A 96 -9.97 8.28 7.51
CA GLU A 96 -10.82 9.17 6.71
C GLU A 96 -12.30 8.89 6.96
N ASN A 97 -12.73 7.64 6.79
CA ASN A 97 -14.13 7.24 6.90
C ASN A 97 -14.30 5.89 7.60
N SER A 98 -15.51 5.63 8.12
CA SER A 98 -15.89 4.39 8.79
C SER A 98 -17.21 3.88 8.21
N LEU A 99 -17.15 2.72 7.56
CA LEU A 99 -18.32 2.07 6.96
C LEU A 99 -18.99 1.18 8.02
N ILE A 100 -20.21 1.52 8.41
CA ILE A 100 -20.89 0.90 9.55
C ILE A 100 -21.67 -0.34 9.10
N HIS A 101 -21.44 -1.46 9.78
CA HIS A 101 -22.18 -2.71 9.63
C HIS A 101 -22.83 -3.13 10.96
N ASP A 102 -23.90 -3.91 10.88
CA ASP A 102 -24.64 -4.41 12.04
C ASP A 102 -23.98 -5.63 12.71
N ASP A 103 -23.03 -6.28 12.01
CA ASP A 103 -22.26 -7.42 12.51
C ASP A 103 -20.79 -7.36 12.03
N TRP A 104 -19.98 -8.32 12.44
CA TRP A 104 -18.55 -8.37 12.13
C TRP A 104 -18.28 -8.48 10.63
N ILE A 105 -17.28 -7.73 10.18
CA ILE A 105 -16.77 -7.81 8.80
C ILE A 105 -15.74 -8.94 8.73
N SER A 106 -15.95 -9.85 7.78
CA SER A 106 -15.12 -11.04 7.56
C SER A 106 -14.03 -10.83 6.49
N GLY A 107 -14.28 -9.94 5.53
CA GLY A 107 -13.38 -9.66 4.43
C GLY A 107 -13.74 -8.34 3.75
N VAL A 108 -12.73 -7.71 3.16
CA VAL A 108 -12.84 -6.45 2.43
C VAL A 108 -12.02 -6.55 1.15
N ASP A 109 -12.54 -6.03 0.05
CA ASP A 109 -11.81 -5.89 -1.21
C ASP A 109 -12.24 -4.62 -1.95
N THR A 110 -11.38 -4.05 -2.79
CA THR A 110 -11.66 -2.79 -3.49
C THR A 110 -11.37 -2.88 -4.98
N ILE A 111 -12.20 -2.20 -5.78
CA ILE A 111 -11.96 -2.02 -7.20
C ILE A 111 -12.44 -0.63 -7.65
N ASN A 112 -11.54 0.15 -8.23
CA ASN A 112 -11.81 1.53 -8.66
C ASN A 112 -12.40 2.37 -7.50
N LYS A 113 -13.67 2.77 -7.63
CA LYS A 113 -14.44 3.57 -6.65
C LYS A 113 -15.33 2.73 -5.72
N TRP A 114 -15.22 1.40 -5.79
CA TRP A 114 -16.09 0.47 -5.10
C TRP A 114 -15.34 -0.30 -4.03
N ILE A 115 -15.97 -0.43 -2.87
CA ILE A 115 -15.51 -1.21 -1.72
C ILE A 115 -16.52 -2.32 -1.50
N LEU A 116 -16.02 -3.55 -1.41
CA LEU A 116 -16.79 -4.75 -1.14
C LEU A 116 -16.49 -5.24 0.26
N THR A 117 -17.52 -5.58 1.01
CA THR A 117 -17.40 -6.07 2.38
C THR A 117 -18.29 -7.29 2.57
N GLY A 118 -17.75 -8.36 3.14
CA GLY A 118 -18.52 -9.54 3.54
C GLY A 118 -18.83 -9.52 5.03
N CYS A 119 -20.09 -9.67 5.42
CA CYS A 119 -20.53 -9.56 6.80
C CYS A 119 -20.89 -10.94 7.40
N TYR A 120 -20.77 -11.08 8.72
CA TYR A 120 -21.14 -12.31 9.43
C TYR A 120 -22.66 -12.55 9.48
N ASP A 121 -23.46 -11.53 9.20
CA ASP A 121 -24.93 -11.60 9.04
C ASP A 121 -25.39 -12.34 7.75
N ALA A 122 -24.46 -12.95 7.01
CA ALA A 122 -24.67 -13.63 5.74
C ALA A 122 -24.99 -12.71 4.54
N THR A 123 -24.67 -11.42 4.65
CA THR A 123 -24.81 -10.45 3.56
C THR A 123 -23.47 -9.93 3.06
N VAL A 124 -23.47 -9.50 1.80
CA VAL A 124 -22.34 -8.81 1.17
C VAL A 124 -22.79 -7.40 0.84
N HIS A 125 -21.97 -6.40 1.13
CA HIS A 125 -22.29 -5.01 0.84
C HIS A 125 -21.28 -4.40 -0.13
N ILE A 126 -21.79 -3.48 -0.95
CA ILE A 126 -20.99 -2.63 -1.84
C ILE A 126 -21.14 -1.19 -1.37
N TRP A 127 -20.03 -0.50 -1.24
CA TRP A 127 -19.93 0.89 -0.83
C TRP A 127 -19.18 1.70 -1.89
N GLY A 128 -19.51 2.98 -2.00
CA GLY A 128 -18.65 3.94 -2.68
C GLY A 128 -17.47 4.35 -1.81
N THR A 129 -16.40 4.86 -2.42
CA THR A 129 -15.28 5.50 -1.69
C THR A 129 -15.69 6.76 -0.93
N ASP A 130 -16.85 7.33 -1.26
CA ASP A 130 -17.51 8.41 -0.51
C ASP A 130 -18.16 7.92 0.80
N GLY A 131 -18.21 6.60 1.02
CA GLY A 131 -18.86 5.98 2.16
C GLY A 131 -20.36 5.75 2.01
N GLU A 132 -20.92 6.02 0.83
CA GLU A 132 -22.32 5.74 0.56
C GLU A 132 -22.54 4.23 0.41
N HIS A 133 -23.49 3.69 1.17
CA HIS A 133 -23.94 2.32 1.02
C HIS A 133 -24.74 2.16 -0.27
N LYS A 134 -24.24 1.36 -1.22
CA LYS A 134 -24.85 1.23 -2.55
C LYS A 134 -25.77 0.03 -2.66
N LEU A 135 -25.35 -1.10 -2.10
CA LEU A 135 -26.06 -2.35 -2.26
C LEU A 135 -25.81 -3.27 -1.09
N THR A 136 -26.86 -3.98 -0.68
CA THR A 136 -26.80 -5.18 0.14
C THR A 136 -27.23 -6.35 -0.73
N ILE A 137 -26.40 -7.38 -0.81
CA ILE A 137 -26.65 -8.61 -1.54
C ILE A 137 -26.98 -9.69 -0.52
N PRO A 138 -28.27 -9.98 -0.29
CA PRO A 138 -28.69 -11.15 0.46
C PRO A 138 -28.58 -12.37 -0.48
N GLY A 139 -27.78 -13.35 -0.08
CA GLY A 139 -27.60 -14.56 -0.91
C GLY A 139 -27.20 -15.79 -0.13
N HIS A 140 -26.75 -15.62 1.11
CA HIS A 140 -26.29 -16.74 1.92
C HIS A 140 -27.17 -17.00 3.12
N THR A 141 -27.15 -18.26 3.52
CA THR A 141 -27.78 -18.76 4.73
C THR A 141 -26.78 -18.91 5.88
N ALA A 142 -25.52 -18.52 5.68
CA ALA A 142 -24.43 -18.67 6.64
C ALA A 142 -23.42 -17.51 6.51
N PRO A 143 -22.63 -17.23 7.57
CA PRO A 143 -21.69 -16.11 7.60
C PRO A 143 -20.70 -16.11 6.45
N ILE A 144 -20.45 -14.93 5.87
CA ILE A 144 -19.41 -14.75 4.87
C ILE A 144 -18.04 -14.94 5.51
N LYS A 145 -17.10 -15.54 4.77
CA LYS A 145 -15.71 -15.75 5.22
C LYS A 145 -14.69 -15.03 4.37
N SER A 146 -14.99 -14.84 3.10
CA SER A 146 -14.12 -14.13 2.16
C SER A 146 -14.95 -13.56 1.02
N VAL A 147 -14.50 -12.41 0.53
CA VAL A 147 -15.06 -11.70 -0.61
C VAL A 147 -13.90 -11.24 -1.49
N ALA A 148 -14.10 -11.25 -2.81
CA ALA A 148 -13.13 -10.74 -3.76
C ALA A 148 -13.83 -10.18 -5.00
N TRP A 149 -13.34 -9.07 -5.51
CA TRP A 149 -13.62 -8.58 -6.84
C TRP A 149 -12.91 -9.47 -7.86
N LEU A 150 -13.63 -9.89 -8.88
CA LEU A 150 -13.08 -10.59 -10.02
C LEU A 150 -12.91 -9.61 -11.17
N LYS A 151 -11.66 -9.38 -11.56
CA LYS A 151 -11.35 -8.66 -12.79
C LYS A 151 -11.56 -9.59 -13.97
N CYS A 152 -12.70 -9.49 -14.64
CA CYS A 152 -12.90 -10.18 -15.91
C CYS A 152 -12.92 -9.18 -17.07
N ALA A 153 -12.08 -9.43 -18.09
CA ALA A 153 -12.04 -8.60 -19.29
C ALA A 153 -13.24 -8.86 -20.22
N VAL A 154 -13.91 -10.02 -20.09
CA VAL A 154 -15.05 -10.40 -20.92
C VAL A 154 -15.95 -11.38 -20.16
N ILE A 155 -16.99 -10.90 -19.51
CA ILE A 155 -18.22 -11.71 -19.37
C ILE A 155 -19.43 -10.81 -19.43
N SER A 156 -20.21 -11.01 -20.48
CA SER A 156 -21.63 -10.69 -20.50
C SER A 156 -22.35 -11.93 -19.98
N VAL A 157 -23.25 -11.73 -19.02
CA VAL A 157 -24.33 -12.63 -18.57
C VAL A 157 -24.06 -13.52 -17.33
N ASP A 158 -25.03 -13.38 -16.42
CA ASP A 158 -25.60 -14.18 -15.33
C ASP A 158 -24.72 -14.98 -14.34
N VAL A 159 -25.11 -14.83 -13.08
CA VAL A 159 -24.65 -15.49 -11.85
C VAL A 159 -24.30 -16.97 -12.08
N ALA A 160 -23.03 -17.33 -11.88
CA ALA A 160 -22.59 -18.72 -11.88
C ALA A 160 -22.25 -19.18 -10.45
N LEU A 161 -22.71 -20.39 -10.11
CA LEU A 161 -22.37 -21.09 -8.88
C LEU A 161 -21.14 -21.97 -9.16
N ALA A 162 -20.07 -21.81 -8.39
CA ALA A 162 -18.93 -22.71 -8.41
C ALA A 162 -18.81 -23.41 -7.05
N GLU A 163 -19.02 -24.72 -7.04
CA GLU A 163 -18.78 -25.57 -5.86
C GLU A 163 -17.38 -26.20 -5.96
N TRP A 164 -16.57 -26.01 -4.92
CA TRP A 164 -15.29 -26.71 -4.77
C TRP A 164 -15.18 -27.24 -3.33
N GLY A 165 -14.45 -28.36 -3.18
CA GLY A 165 -14.40 -29.18 -1.96
C GLY A 165 -14.35 -28.38 -0.66
N GLY A 166 -15.51 -28.23 -0.02
CA GLY A 166 -15.68 -27.60 1.29
C GLY A 166 -16.34 -26.22 1.31
N GLY A 167 -16.67 -25.59 0.18
CA GLY A 167 -17.35 -24.28 0.17
C GLY A 167 -18.05 -23.95 -1.15
N THR A 168 -19.21 -23.29 -1.06
CA THR A 168 -19.93 -22.74 -2.22
C THR A 168 -19.44 -21.32 -2.50
N THR A 169 -18.97 -21.07 -3.73
CA THR A 169 -18.68 -19.73 -4.23
C THR A 169 -19.85 -19.27 -5.09
N LEU A 170 -20.40 -18.12 -4.76
CA LEU A 170 -21.49 -17.49 -5.50
C LEU A 170 -20.92 -16.29 -6.27
N LEU A 171 -21.31 -16.15 -7.54
CA LEU A 171 -20.89 -15.04 -8.38
C LEU A 171 -22.01 -14.01 -8.51
N ALA A 172 -21.72 -12.75 -8.17
CA ALA A 172 -22.63 -11.64 -8.40
C ALA A 172 -22.03 -10.64 -9.41
N PHE A 173 -22.89 -9.83 -10.02
CA PHE A 173 -22.47 -8.79 -10.97
C PHE A 173 -22.98 -7.43 -10.51
N TYR A 174 -22.11 -6.42 -10.58
CA TYR A 174 -22.48 -5.02 -10.36
C TYR A 174 -21.72 -4.14 -11.36
N GLU A 175 -22.45 -3.33 -12.13
CA GLU A 175 -21.89 -2.41 -13.14
C GLU A 175 -20.80 -3.03 -14.04
N SER A 176 -21.04 -4.25 -14.56
CA SER A 176 -20.08 -5.01 -15.41
C SER A 176 -18.85 -5.60 -14.70
N ILE A 177 -18.81 -5.54 -13.37
CA ILE A 177 -17.77 -6.16 -12.56
C ILE A 177 -18.31 -7.44 -11.92
N SER A 178 -17.53 -8.51 -11.99
CA SER A 178 -17.83 -9.79 -11.35
C SER A 178 -17.33 -9.78 -9.90
N ILE A 179 -18.09 -10.40 -9.01
CA ILE A 179 -17.78 -10.54 -7.59
C ILE A 179 -17.84 -12.03 -7.24
N ALA A 180 -16.87 -12.54 -6.50
CA ALA A 180 -16.91 -13.86 -5.89
C ALA A 180 -16.93 -13.76 -4.37
N TYR A 181 -17.70 -14.63 -3.73
CA TYR A 181 -17.72 -14.74 -2.27
C TYR A 181 -17.96 -16.19 -1.83
N THR A 182 -17.31 -16.62 -0.74
CA THR A 182 -17.23 -18.04 -0.35
C THR A 182 -17.86 -18.33 1.01
N LEU A 183 -18.57 -19.46 1.11
CA LEU A 183 -18.97 -20.07 2.39
C LEU A 183 -17.84 -20.96 2.93
N GLY A 184 -17.52 -20.85 4.21
CA GLY A 184 -16.68 -21.83 4.90
C GLY A 184 -17.53 -22.91 5.55
N ASN A 185 -17.40 -24.18 5.13
CA ASN A 185 -17.82 -25.29 5.99
C ASN A 185 -16.74 -25.53 7.08
N LYS A 186 -17.16 -26.08 8.23
CA LYS A 186 -16.28 -26.31 9.38
C LYS A 186 -15.06 -27.16 9.01
N GLY A 187 -13.91 -26.51 8.90
CA GLY A 187 -12.59 -27.17 8.84
C GLY A 187 -12.04 -27.25 7.42
N GLY A 188 -11.14 -26.33 7.09
CA GLY A 188 -10.35 -26.40 5.85
C GLY A 188 -9.85 -25.03 5.44
N VAL A 189 -8.53 -24.89 5.39
CA VAL A 189 -7.84 -23.73 4.84
C VAL A 189 -8.24 -23.57 3.37
N THR A 190 -8.71 -22.39 2.97
CA THR A 190 -9.01 -22.09 1.56
C THR A 190 -7.72 -21.68 0.84
N ASP A 191 -7.05 -22.64 0.21
CA ASP A 191 -5.94 -22.39 -0.72
C ASP A 191 -6.48 -22.13 -2.13
N GLY A 192 -6.47 -20.85 -2.55
CA GLY A 192 -6.51 -20.43 -3.95
C GLY A 192 -7.87 -20.49 -4.68
N LEU A 193 -8.23 -19.39 -5.33
CA LEU A 193 -9.27 -19.34 -6.37
C LEU A 193 -8.68 -19.89 -7.68
N TYR A 194 -9.13 -21.06 -8.12
CA TYR A 194 -8.76 -21.62 -9.43
C TYR A 194 -9.94 -21.59 -10.40
N TRP A 195 -9.69 -21.18 -11.64
CA TRP A 195 -10.65 -21.21 -12.75
C TRP A 195 -10.36 -22.40 -13.67
N SER A 196 -11.40 -23.10 -14.11
CA SER A 196 -11.33 -23.87 -15.36
C SER A 196 -12.58 -23.58 -16.20
N MET A 197 -12.38 -23.13 -17.43
CA MET A 197 -13.47 -23.02 -18.40
C MET A 197 -13.96 -24.44 -18.74
N VAL A 198 -15.24 -24.71 -18.52
CA VAL A 198 -15.91 -25.84 -19.19
C VAL A 198 -16.50 -25.29 -20.47
N GLN A 199 -16.05 -25.83 -21.60
CA GLN A 199 -16.50 -25.49 -22.95
C GLN A 199 -17.99 -25.77 -23.17
#